data_AF-A0A3B8SWU8-F1
#
_entry.id   AF-A0A3B8SWU8-F1
#
_cell.length_a   1.000
_cell.length_b   1.000
_cell.length_c   1.000
_cell.angle_alpha   90.00
_cell.angle_beta   90.00
_cell.angle_gamma   90.00
#
_symmetry.space_group_name_H-M   'P 1'
#
loop_
_entity.id
_entity.type
_entity.pdbx_description
1 polymer ?
#
loop_
_entity_poly.entity_id
_entity_poly.type
_entity_poly.pdbx_seq_one_letter_code
_entity_poly.pdbx_strand_id
1 'polypeptide(L)'
;MKIVEIKCPNCKASLNVNKDLEKVNCNYCGAQFLVEDETKTNAEKIIKSLGNELQKNRDYYSSEEYKKRLEIHRTESVKSLKILAIFLLVIFLIFGLIILLTSK
;
A
#
# COMPACT_ATOMS: atom_id res chain seq x y z
N MET A 1 -21.15 17.40 -21.71
CA MET A 1 -20.19 18.42 -22.21
C MET A 1 -20.60 19.79 -21.69
N LYS A 2 -19.97 20.23 -20.60
CA LYS A 2 -20.21 21.57 -20.02
C LYS A 2 -18.94 22.40 -20.23
N ILE A 3 -18.96 23.24 -21.26
CA ILE A 3 -17.86 24.17 -21.55
C ILE A 3 -18.03 25.36 -20.61
N VAL A 4 -16.96 25.71 -19.90
CA VAL A 4 -16.92 26.90 -19.05
C VAL A 4 -15.79 27.81 -19.46
N GLU A 5 -16.04 29.10 -19.38
CA GLU A 5 -15.03 30.12 -19.61
C GLU A 5 -14.27 30.35 -18.30
N ILE A 6 -12.96 30.13 -18.34
CA ILE A 6 -12.05 30.40 -17.22
C ILE A 6 -10.90 31.27 -17.67
N LYS A 7 -10.29 32.02 -16.75
CA LYS A 7 -9.07 32.78 -17.03
C LYS A 7 -7.85 31.95 -16.69
N CYS A 8 -6.88 31.91 -17.59
CA CYS A 8 -5.60 31.27 -17.31
C CYS A 8 -4.91 31.97 -16.12
N PRO A 9 -4.46 31.24 -15.08
CA PRO A 9 -3.77 31.85 -13.94
C PRO A 9 -2.42 32.46 -14.31
N ASN A 10 -1.79 31.96 -15.38
CA ASN A 10 -0.47 32.41 -15.82
C ASN A 10 -0.53 33.64 -16.73
N CYS A 11 -1.35 33.59 -17.79
CA CYS A 11 -1.40 34.66 -18.82
C CYS A 11 -2.70 35.47 -18.86
N LYS A 12 -3.67 35.15 -17.99
CA LYS A 12 -4.98 35.81 -17.89
C LYS A 12 -5.87 35.73 -19.14
N ALA A 13 -5.45 34.98 -20.18
CA ALA A 13 -6.28 34.74 -21.35
C ALA A 13 -7.57 33.97 -20.99
N SER A 14 -8.69 34.34 -21.61
CA SER A 14 -9.95 33.58 -21.53
C SER A 14 -9.79 32.26 -22.28
N LEU A 15 -10.09 31.16 -21.60
CA LEU A 15 -10.04 29.80 -22.11
C LEU A 15 -11.42 29.17 -21.98
N ASN A 16 -11.90 28.56 -23.07
CA ASN A 16 -13.06 27.67 -23.03
C ASN A 16 -12.58 26.26 -22.71
N VAL A 17 -12.86 25.79 -21.50
CA VAL A 17 -12.40 24.48 -21.03
C VAL A 17 -13.59 23.57 -20.78
N ASN A 18 -13.42 22.29 -21.08
CA ASN A 18 -14.40 21.30 -20.69
C ASN A 18 -14.23 20.97 -19.20
N LYS A 19 -15.27 21.17 -18.39
CA LYS A 19 -15.26 20.81 -16.96
C LYS A 19 -14.95 19.34 -16.68
N ASP A 20 -15.20 18.48 -17.66
CA ASP A 20 -14.95 17.04 -17.54
C ASP A 20 -13.44 16.71 -17.59
N LEU A 21 -12.58 17.66 -17.97
CA LEU A 21 -11.13 17.48 -18.04
C LEU A 21 -10.46 17.89 -16.72
N GLU A 22 -9.85 16.91 -16.02
CA GLU A 22 -9.09 17.18 -14.80
C GLU A 22 -7.84 18.04 -15.07
N LYS A 23 -7.26 17.95 -16.28
CA LYS A 23 -6.08 18.71 -16.71
C LYS A 23 -6.40 19.58 -17.93
N VAL A 24 -6.07 20.86 -17.83
CA VAL A 24 -6.21 21.83 -18.91
C VAL A 24 -4.84 22.37 -19.27
N ASN A 25 -4.59 22.43 -20.58
CA ASN A 25 -3.43 23.13 -21.14
C ASN A 25 -3.91 24.45 -21.74
N CYS A 26 -3.22 25.55 -21.43
CA CYS A 26 -3.49 26.85 -22.01
C CYS A 26 -2.97 26.91 -23.45
N ASN A 27 -3.86 27.16 -24.42
CA ASN A 27 -3.48 27.30 -25.84
C ASN A 27 -2.68 28.58 -26.15
N TYR A 28 -2.58 29.53 -25.20
CA TYR A 28 -1.86 30.79 -25.38
C TYR A 28 -0.44 30.75 -24.82
N CYS A 29 -0.27 30.32 -23.57
CA CYS A 29 1.03 30.33 -22.88
C CYS A 29 1.61 28.95 -22.62
N GLY A 30 0.89 27.87 -22.96
CA GLY A 30 1.32 26.50 -22.72
C GLY A 30 1.26 26.05 -21.26
N ALA A 31 0.82 26.89 -20.32
CA ALA A 31 0.70 26.51 -18.91
C ALA A 31 -0.30 25.36 -18.73
N GLN A 32 0.09 24.34 -17.97
CA GLN A 32 -0.77 23.23 -17.58
C GLN A 32 -1.25 23.43 -16.14
N PHE A 33 -2.56 23.32 -15.92
CA PHE A 33 -3.15 23.43 -14.60
C PHE A 33 -4.38 22.53 -14.46
N LEU A 34 -4.72 22.23 -13.21
CA LEU A 34 -5.84 21.35 -12.88
C LEU A 34 -7.11 22.19 -12.73
N VAL A 35 -8.22 21.72 -13.29
CA VAL A 35 -9.54 22.31 -13.05
C VAL A 35 -10.28 21.37 -12.13
N GLU A 36 -10.34 21.72 -10.85
CA GLU A 36 -11.12 20.95 -9.88
C GLU A 36 -12.59 21.38 -9.97
N ASP A 37 -13.48 20.43 -10.24
CA ASP A 37 -14.90 20.73 -10.26
C ASP A 37 -15.41 20.91 -8.82
N GLU A 38 -15.63 22.16 -8.43
CA GLU A 38 -16.21 22.52 -7.14
C GLU A 38 -17.65 21.99 -6.96
N THR A 39 -18.30 21.49 -8.03
CA THR A 39 -19.66 20.94 -7.95
C THR A 39 -19.71 19.50 -7.44
N LYS A 40 -18.57 18.81 -7.31
CA LYS A 40 -18.53 17.47 -6.70
C LYS A 40 -18.89 17.57 -5.23
N THR A 41 -19.96 16.90 -4.85
CA THR A 41 -20.40 16.87 -3.46
C THR A 41 -19.31 16.27 -2.57
N ASN A 42 -19.29 16.65 -1.29
CA ASN A 42 -18.34 16.07 -0.32
C ASN A 42 -18.43 14.54 -0.29
N ALA A 43 -19.63 13.99 -0.51
CA ALA A 43 -19.85 12.54 -0.60
C ALA A 43 -19.08 11.90 -1.77
N GLU A 44 -19.10 12.49 -2.97
CA GLU A 44 -18.36 11.97 -4.11
C GLU A 44 -16.84 12.03 -3.90
N LYS A 45 -16.34 13.10 -3.27
CA LYS A 45 -14.92 13.21 -2.92
C LYS A 45 -14.50 12.10 -1.95
N ILE A 46 -15.31 11.84 -0.92
CA ILE A 46 -15.09 10.76 0.05
C ILE A 46 -15.13 9.38 -0.62
N ILE A 47 -16.11 9.13 -1.50
CA ILE A 47 -16.20 7.85 -2.21
C ILE A 47 -14.97 7.63 -3.10
N LYS A 48 -14.52 8.67 -3.82
CA LYS A 48 -13.30 8.59 -4.65
C LYS A 48 -12.05 8.35 -3.80
N SER A 49 -11.90 9.03 -2.66
CA SER A 49 -10.74 8.83 -1.78
C SER A 49 -10.73 7.43 -1.17
N LEU A 50 -11.89 6.93 -0.70
CA LEU A 50 -12.02 5.55 -0.22
C LEU A 50 -11.68 4.53 -1.30
N GLY A 51 -12.18 4.72 -2.52
CA GLY A 51 -11.87 3.86 -3.65
C GLY A 51 -10.36 3.76 -3.91
N ASN A 52 -9.68 4.91 -3.92
CA ASN A 52 -8.23 4.98 -4.11
C ASN A 52 -7.46 4.27 -2.98
N GLU A 53 -7.86 4.47 -1.73
CA GLU A 53 -7.21 3.80 -0.58
C GLU A 53 -7.41 2.29 -0.61
N LEU A 54 -8.63 1.82 -0.94
CA LEU A 54 -8.92 0.40 -1.06
C LEU A 54 -8.10 -0.25 -2.18
N GLN A 55 -7.97 0.42 -3.32
CA GLN A 55 -7.15 -0.07 -4.42
C GLN A 55 -5.67 -0.13 -4.03
N LYS A 56 -5.14 0.94 -3.42
CA LYS A 56 -3.76 0.97 -2.93
C LYS A 56 -3.48 -0.14 -1.92
N ASN A 57 -4.39 -0.37 -0.98
CA ASN A 57 -4.28 -1.44 0.00
C ASN A 57 -4.29 -2.81 -0.69
N ARG A 58 -5.20 -3.04 -1.64
CA ARG A 58 -5.25 -4.28 -2.42
C ARG A 58 -3.93 -4.54 -3.16
N ASP A 59 -3.40 -3.52 -3.83
CA ASP A 59 -2.15 -3.62 -4.59
C ASP A 59 -0.97 -3.91 -3.65
N TYR A 60 -0.93 -3.29 -2.46
CA TYR A 60 0.06 -3.57 -1.43
C TYR A 60 0.03 -5.04 -0.97
N TYR A 61 -1.14 -5.58 -0.64
CA TYR A 61 -1.29 -6.98 -0.21
C TYR A 61 -1.04 -7.98 -1.35
N SER A 62 -1.30 -7.58 -2.60
CA SER A 62 -1.00 -8.39 -3.79
C SER A 62 0.47 -8.31 -4.22
N SER A 63 1.27 -7.39 -3.65
CA SER A 63 2.64 -7.17 -4.08
C SER A 63 3.56 -8.35 -3.74
N GLU A 64 4.49 -8.65 -4.65
CA GLU A 64 5.51 -9.68 -4.42
C GLU A 64 6.40 -9.35 -3.22
N GLU A 65 6.59 -8.07 -2.92
CA GLU A 65 7.32 -7.64 -1.71
C GLU A 65 6.60 -8.05 -0.43
N TYR A 66 5.28 -7.85 -0.34
CA TYR A 66 4.49 -8.26 0.81
C TYR A 66 4.51 -9.79 1.00
N LYS A 67 4.36 -10.55 -0.09
CA LYS A 67 4.46 -12.01 -0.06
C LYS A 67 5.82 -12.48 0.45
N LYS A 68 6.91 -11.89 -0.02
CA LYS A 68 8.27 -12.20 0.45
C LYS A 68 8.44 -11.92 1.95
N ARG A 69 7.90 -10.82 2.46
CA ARG A 69 7.95 -10.50 3.90
C ARG A 69 7.20 -11.54 4.74
N LEU A 70 6.04 -12.00 4.28
CA LEU A 70 5.29 -13.09 4.93
C LEU A 70 6.08 -14.41 4.93
N GLU A 71 6.73 -14.73 3.82
CA GLU A 71 7.58 -15.92 3.72
C GLU A 71 8.76 -15.85 4.69
N ILE A 72 9.43 -14.71 4.79
CA ILE A 72 10.53 -14.50 5.76
C ILE A 72 10.03 -14.75 7.18
N HIS A 73 8.93 -14.10 7.60
CA HIS A 73 8.35 -14.30 8.94
C HIS A 73 7.96 -15.75 9.21
N ARG A 74 7.38 -16.44 8.22
CA ARG A 74 7.08 -17.88 8.33
C ARG A 74 8.36 -18.70 8.50
N THR A 75 9.41 -18.43 7.71
CA THR A 75 10.67 -19.17 7.80
C THR A 75 11.43 -18.93 9.10
N GLU A 76 11.36 -17.73 9.68
CA GLU A 76 11.98 -17.44 10.97
C GLU A 76 11.31 -18.19 12.12
N SER A 77 9.97 -18.21 12.16
CA SER A 77 9.24 -18.91 13.22
C SER A 77 9.45 -20.42 13.20
N VAL A 78 9.60 -21.05 12.03
CA VAL A 78 9.92 -22.49 11.96
C VAL A 78 11.37 -22.81 12.29
N LYS A 79 12.31 -21.89 12.02
CA LYS A 79 13.73 -22.07 12.37
C LYS A 79 13.91 -22.06 13.88
N SER A 80 13.33 -21.07 14.57
CA SER A 80 13.40 -20.97 16.03
C SER A 80 12.75 -22.18 16.71
N LEU A 81 11.61 -22.66 16.18
CA LEU A 81 10.94 -23.85 16.69
C LEU A 81 11.76 -25.14 16.51
N LYS A 82 12.44 -25.31 15.37
CA LYS A 82 13.35 -26.46 15.15
C LYS A 82 14.52 -26.47 16.13
N ILE A 83 15.13 -25.31 16.39
CA ILE A 83 16.24 -25.18 17.34
C ILE A 83 15.79 -25.55 18.76
N LEU A 84 14.63 -25.04 19.18
CA LEU A 84 14.05 -25.38 20.49
C LEU A 84 13.75 -26.88 20.62
N ALA A 85 13.21 -27.51 19.57
CA ALA A 85 12.94 -28.95 19.56
C ALA A 85 14.23 -29.79 19.72
N ILE A 86 15.30 -29.44 19.00
CA ILE A 86 16.60 -30.13 19.12
C ILE A 86 17.16 -29.97 20.54
N PHE A 87 17.09 -28.76 21.11
CA PHE A 87 17.58 -28.49 22.46
C PHE A 87 16.86 -29.34 23.52
N LEU A 88 15.53 -29.44 23.44
CA LEU A 88 14.73 -30.29 24.34
C LEU A 88 15.10 -31.77 24.21
N LEU A 89 15.36 -32.25 22.98
CA LEU A 89 15.76 -33.64 22.73
C LEU A 89 17.11 -33.96 23.38
N VAL A 90 18.09 -33.06 23.25
CA VAL A 90 19.41 -33.20 23.88
C VAL A 90 19.30 -33.23 25.41
N ILE A 91 18.50 -32.35 26.01
CA ILE A 91 18.24 -32.36 27.45
C ILE A 91 17.65 -33.71 27.88
N PHE A 92 16.67 -34.23 27.13
CA PHE A 92 16.05 -35.51 27.45
C PHE A 92 17.04 -36.67 27.42
N LEU A 93 17.95 -36.70 26.44
CA LEU A 93 19.02 -37.71 26.36
C LEU A 93 19.99 -37.62 27.53
N ILE A 94 20.42 -36.42 27.90
CA ILE A 94 21.31 -36.19 29.05
C ILE A 94 20.62 -36.66 30.33
N PHE A 95 19.35 -36.31 30.52
CA PHE A 95 18.58 -36.71 31.69
C PHE A 95 18.43 -38.23 31.78
N GLY A 96 18.16 -38.91 30.66
CA GLY A 96 18.14 -40.36 30.57
C GLY A 96 19.47 -41.00 30.98
N LEU A 97 20.60 -40.45 30.52
CA LEU A 97 21.94 -40.93 30.92
C LEU A 97 22.20 -40.74 32.42
N ILE A 98 21.78 -39.61 33.01
CA ILE A 98 21.94 -39.35 34.45
C ILE A 98 21.16 -40.37 35.29
N ILE A 99 19.91 -40.67 34.90
CA ILE A 99 19.08 -41.69 35.57
C ILE A 99 19.75 -43.07 35.47
N LEU A 100 20.30 -43.41 34.30
CA LEU A 100 20.95 -44.70 34.07
C LEU A 100 22.25 -44.86 34.89
N LEU A 101 22.98 -43.76 35.11
CA LEU A 101 24.17 -43.74 35.97
C LEU A 101 23.83 -43.78 37.47
N THR A 102 22.72 -43.19 37.90
CA THR A 102 22.29 -43.20 39.31
C THR A 102 21.54 -44.46 39.72
N SER A 103 20.98 -45.21 38.76
CA SER A 103 20.30 -46.49 38.99
C SER A 103 21.26 -47.69 39.10
N LYS A 104 22.56 -47.49 38.94
CA LYS A 104 23.59 -48.53 38.99
C LYS A 104 24.43 -48.39 40.25
#